data_AF-A0A8J7ZPI4-F1
#
_entry.id   AF-A0A8J7ZPI4-F1
#
_cell.length_a   1.000
_cell.length_b   1.000
_cell.length_c   1.000
_cell.angle_alpha   90.00
_cell.angle_beta   90.00
_cell.angle_gamma   90.00
#
_symmetry.space_group_name_H-M   'P 1'
#
loop_
_entity.id
_entity.type
_entity.pdbx_description
1 polymer ?
#
loop_
_entity_poly.entity_id
_entity_poly.type
_entity_poly.pdbx_seq_one_letter_code
_entity_poly.pdbx_strand_id
1 'polypeptide(L)' 'MSISGLCQICQSREAQVQCDRCGNMVCRQHFEESAAVCADCASEVEETGGGRTF' A
#
# COMPACT_ATOMS: atom_id res chain seq x y z
N MET A 1 -19.17 14.08 -10.04
CA MET A 1 -18.79 14.50 -8.68
C MET A 1 -17.73 13.53 -8.18
N SER A 2 -16.60 14.06 -7.70
CA SER A 2 -15.30 13.39 -7.56
C SER A 2 -15.31 12.25 -6.53
N ILE A 3 -14.90 11.06 -6.96
CA ILE A 3 -14.76 9.90 -6.07
C ILE A 3 -13.64 10.23 -5.07
N SER A 4 -14.02 10.54 -3.84
CA SER A 4 -13.07 10.98 -2.82
C SER A 4 -12.56 9.75 -2.08
N GLY A 5 -11.28 9.45 -2.28
CA GLY A 5 -10.44 8.73 -1.32
C GLY A 5 -10.84 7.29 -0.99
N LEU A 6 -11.17 6.44 -1.95
CA LEU A 6 -11.19 4.99 -1.70
C LEU A 6 -9.76 4.43 -1.70
N CYS A 7 -9.56 3.36 -0.95
CA CYS A 7 -8.32 2.60 -0.91
C CYS A 7 -7.94 2.21 -2.34
N GLN A 8 -6.78 2.68 -2.80
CA GLN A 8 -6.30 2.42 -4.16
C GLN A 8 -5.97 0.93 -4.41
N ILE A 9 -5.95 0.10 -3.36
CA ILE A 9 -5.72 -1.35 -3.44
C ILE A 9 -7.04 -2.10 -3.59
N CYS A 10 -7.91 -2.08 -2.57
CA CYS A 10 -9.16 -2.85 -2.62
C CYS A 10 -10.35 -2.12 -3.24
N GLN A 11 -10.26 -0.79 -3.40
CA GLN A 11 -11.29 0.08 -3.98
C GLN A 11 -12.69 -0.08 -3.38
N SER A 12 -12.78 -0.69 -2.19
CA SER A 12 -14.03 -1.05 -1.53
C SER A 12 -14.22 -0.30 -0.22
N ARG A 13 -13.14 0.23 0.35
CA ARG A 13 -13.11 0.93 1.64
C ARG A 13 -12.51 2.30 1.45
N GLU A 14 -12.91 3.25 2.30
CA GLU A 14 -12.29 4.56 2.35
C GLU A 14 -10.82 4.46 2.78
N ALA A 15 -9.97 5.16 2.06
CA ALA A 15 -8.59 5.36 2.41
C ALA A 15 -8.50 6.27 3.64
N GLN A 16 -7.64 5.88 4.57
CA GLN A 16 -7.46 6.59 5.83
C GLN A 16 -6.00 7.00 6.04
N VAL A 17 -5.08 6.35 5.32
CA VAL A 17 -3.64 6.50 5.49
C VAL A 17 -2.99 6.67 4.12
N GLN A 18 -1.97 7.51 4.04
CA GLN A 18 -1.17 7.69 2.84
C GLN A 18 0.12 6.87 2.96
N CYS A 19 0.48 6.17 1.89
CA CYS A 19 1.76 5.47 1.79
C CYS A 19 2.89 6.48 1.60
N ASP A 20 3.92 6.43 2.46
CA ASP A 20 5.08 7.33 2.38
C ASP A 20 5.96 7.05 1.15
N ARG A 21 5.94 5.81 0.62
CA ARG A 21 6.76 5.41 -0.52
C ARG A 21 6.18 5.86 -1.87
N CYS A 22 4.90 5.58 -2.12
CA CYS A 22 4.28 5.83 -3.42
C CYS A 22 3.23 6.95 -3.41
N GLY A 23 2.85 7.47 -2.24
CA GLY A 23 1.85 8.52 -2.09
C GLY A 23 0.40 8.05 -2.21
N ASN A 24 0.14 6.75 -2.41
CA ASN A 24 -1.21 6.22 -2.54
C ASN A 24 -1.99 6.24 -1.22
N MET A 25 -3.28 6.53 -1.35
CA MET A 25 -4.25 6.52 -0.26
C MET A 25 -4.81 5.11 -0.07
N VAL A 26 -4.58 4.51 1.10
CA VAL A 26 -4.98 3.14 1.43
C VAL A 26 -5.74 3.05 2.76
N CYS A 27 -6.52 1.98 2.93
CA CYS A 27 -7.17 1.69 4.22
C CYS A 27 -6.16 1.01 5.16
N ARG A 28 -6.41 1.07 6.48
CA ARG A 28 -5.53 0.46 7.49
C ARG A 28 -5.26 -1.04 7.29
N GLN A 29 -6.17 -1.74 6.62
CA GLN A 29 -6.01 -3.16 6.28
C GLN A 29 -4.87 -3.41 5.28
N HIS A 30 -4.63 -2.47 4.36
CA HIS A 30 -3.57 -2.56 3.35
C HIS A 30 -2.45 -1.56 3.61
N PHE A 31 -2.35 -1.08 4.84
CA PHE A 31 -1.27 -0.22 5.29
C PHE A 31 -0.42 -1.03 6.27
N GLU A 32 0.86 -1.20 5.93
CA GLU A 32 1.84 -1.84 6.78
C GLU A 32 2.38 -0.83 7.78
N GLU A 33 1.93 -0.95 9.02
CA GLU A 33 2.34 -0.07 10.12
C GLU A 33 3.83 -0.21 10.45
N SER A 34 4.40 -1.40 10.25
CA SER A 34 5.82 -1.70 10.51
C SER A 34 6.77 -0.92 9.60
N ALA A 35 6.35 -0.66 8.36
CA ALA A 35 7.15 0.00 7.34
C ALA A 35 6.56 1.36 6.89
N ALA A 36 5.41 1.76 7.45
CA ALA A 36 4.65 2.95 7.08
C ALA A 36 4.34 3.07 5.57
N VAL A 37 4.13 1.93 4.90
CA VAL A 37 3.86 1.86 3.45
C VAL A 37 2.61 1.03 3.17
N CYS A 38 2.12 1.02 1.93
CA CYS A 38 1.02 0.13 1.55
C CYS A 38 1.49 -1.32 1.34
N ALA A 39 0.57 -2.28 1.38
CA ALA A 39 0.85 -3.71 1.25
C ALA A 39 1.60 -4.06 -0.05
N ASP A 40 1.28 -3.41 -1.16
CA ASP A 40 1.96 -3.61 -2.45
C ASP A 40 3.44 -3.21 -2.38
N CYS A 41 3.72 -2.03 -1.81
CA CYS A 41 5.06 -1.56 -1.53
C CYS A 41 5.80 -2.44 -0.53
N ALA A 42 5.10 -2.97 0.48
CA ALA A 42 5.68 -3.85 1.48
C ALA A 42 6.12 -5.19 0.84
N SER A 43 5.26 -5.78 -0.01
CA SER A 43 5.59 -7.01 -0.74
C SER A 43 6.83 -6.84 -1.62
N GLU A 44 7.01 -5.69 -2.27
CA GLU A 44 8.20 -5.38 -3.08
C GLU A 44 9.52 -5.36 -2.26
N VAL A 45 9.46 -4.93 -0.99
CA VAL A 45 10.64 -4.91 -0.12
C VAL A 45 11.00 -6.32 0.36
N GLU A 46 9.98 -7.15 0.61
CA GLU A 46 10.16 -8.54 1.02
C GLU A 46 10.74 -9.41 -0.11
N GLU A 47 10.29 -9.22 -1.35
CA GLU A 47 10.81 -9.97 -2.51
C GLU A 47 12.25 -9.59 -2.87
N THR A 48 12.68 -8.35 -2.59
CA THR A 48 14.06 -7.90 -2.83
C THR A 48 15.07 -8.63 -1.93
N GLY A 49 14.62 -9.20 -0.80
CA GLY A 49 15.43 -10.04 0.07
C GLY A 49 15.55 -11.52 -0.34
N GLY A 50 14.81 -11.99 -1.35
CA GLY A 50 14.57 -13.43 -1.51
C GLY A 50 14.59 -14.06 -2.91
N GLY A 51 14.60 -13.32 -4.03
CA GLY A 51 14.25 -13.98 -5.30
C GLY A 51 14.81 -13.40 -6.59
N ARG A 52 16.13 -13.45 -6.79
CA ARG A 52 16.72 -13.40 -8.13
C ARG A 52 18.01 -14.23 -8.23
N THR A 53 17.85 -15.56 -8.23
CA THR A 53 18.78 -16.46 -8.92
C THR A 53 18.43 -16.46 -10.41
N PHE A 54 19.44 -16.16 -11.23
CA PHE A 54 19.43 -16.23 -12.70
C PHE A 54 19.28 -17.66 -13.20
#